data_AF-A0A2V7GDP1-F1
#
_entry.id   AF-A0A2V7GDP1-F1
#
_cell.length_a   1.000
_cell.length_b   1.000
_cell.length_c   1.000
_cell.angle_alpha   90.00
_cell.angle_beta   90.00
_cell.angle_gamma   90.00
#
_symmetry.space_group_name_H-M   'P 1'
#
loop_
_entity.id
_entity.type
_entity.pdbx_description
1 polymer ?
#
loop_
_entity_poly.entity_id
_entity_poly.type
_entity_poly.pdbx_seq_one_letter_code
_entity_poly.pdbx_strand_id
1 'polypeptide(L)'
;AEAEYARHVEYFYHKCLHVPPHWFAPPGNQDYRSLLASNRNPVRRAENPKDLKYRDFVEKGYVIAGSPATVRERLKEEVVKTLRVGNLMVLVQIGSMPHELTLKNIDLFAREVLPSLRDIWDDEGWENHWWPERLRGARQPVAARR
;
A
#
# COMPACT_ATOMS: atom_id res chain seq x y z
N ALA A 1 -2.31 -7.68 -15.72
CA ALA A 1 -2.50 -7.52 -14.26
C ALA A 1 -3.69 -8.35 -13.78
N GLU A 2 -4.92 -8.04 -14.22
CA GLU A 2 -6.13 -8.75 -13.78
C GLU A 2 -6.06 -10.28 -13.91
N ALA A 3 -5.69 -10.79 -15.10
CA ALA A 3 -5.62 -12.23 -15.36
C ALA A 3 -4.71 -13.02 -14.38
N GLU A 4 -3.63 -12.41 -13.90
CA GLU A 4 -2.67 -13.08 -13.01
C GLU A 4 -3.00 -12.85 -11.53
N TYR A 5 -3.44 -11.65 -11.15
CA TYR A 5 -3.53 -11.22 -9.75
C TYR A 5 -4.96 -11.21 -9.18
N ALA A 6 -6.02 -11.17 -10.02
CA ALA A 6 -7.40 -10.96 -9.55
C ALA A 6 -7.85 -12.01 -8.54
N ARG A 7 -7.63 -13.30 -8.83
CA ARG A 7 -8.00 -14.40 -7.94
C ARG A 7 -7.34 -14.30 -6.56
N HIS A 8 -6.12 -13.75 -6.49
CA HIS A 8 -5.34 -13.66 -5.27
C HIS A 8 -5.78 -12.47 -4.41
N VAL A 9 -6.11 -11.35 -5.07
CA VAL A 9 -6.69 -10.16 -4.43
C VAL A 9 -8.08 -10.49 -3.88
N GLU A 10 -8.95 -11.10 -4.68
CA GLU A 10 -10.29 -11.51 -4.23
C GLU A 10 -10.19 -12.51 -3.08
N TYR A 11 -9.31 -13.51 -3.16
CA TYR A 11 -9.07 -14.43 -2.04
C TYR A 11 -8.72 -13.69 -0.74
N PHE A 12 -7.83 -12.68 -0.79
CA PHE A 12 -7.45 -11.92 0.39
C PHE A 12 -8.65 -11.19 1.02
N TYR A 13 -9.39 -10.40 0.24
CA TYR A 13 -10.52 -9.63 0.77
C TYR A 13 -11.72 -10.50 1.15
N HIS A 14 -11.94 -11.61 0.45
CA HIS A 14 -13.10 -12.47 0.67
C HIS A 14 -12.89 -13.46 1.82
N LYS A 15 -11.66 -13.98 1.97
CA LYS A 15 -11.34 -15.07 2.91
C LYS A 15 -10.45 -14.63 4.07
N CYS A 16 -9.41 -13.83 3.83
CA CYS A 16 -8.43 -13.52 4.88
C CYS A 16 -8.92 -12.46 5.88
N LEU A 17 -9.86 -11.59 5.50
CA LEU A 17 -10.40 -10.51 6.36
C LEU A 17 -11.69 -10.91 7.11
N HIS A 18 -11.68 -12.06 7.79
CA HIS A 18 -12.85 -12.58 8.52
C HIS A 18 -12.95 -12.08 9.98
N VAL A 19 -12.54 -10.84 10.25
CA VAL A 19 -12.56 -10.27 11.61
C VAL A 19 -13.98 -9.78 11.95
N PRO A 20 -14.60 -10.22 13.06
CA PRO A 20 -15.90 -9.70 13.46
C PRO A 20 -15.85 -8.19 13.74
N PRO A 21 -16.87 -7.40 13.36
CA PRO A 21 -16.87 -5.94 13.49
C PRO A 21 -16.49 -5.40 14.87
N HIS A 22 -16.88 -6.09 15.95
CA HIS A 22 -16.61 -5.67 17.32
C HIS A 22 -15.12 -5.74 17.70
N TRP A 23 -14.27 -6.44 16.94
CA TRP A 23 -12.82 -6.46 17.15
C TRP A 23 -12.08 -5.32 16.44
N PHE A 24 -12.72 -4.57 15.54
CA PHE A 24 -12.06 -3.45 14.84
C PHE A 24 -11.83 -2.23 15.74
N ALA A 25 -12.57 -2.11 16.84
CA ALA A 25 -12.43 -1.03 17.80
C ALA A 25 -12.18 -1.59 19.22
N PRO A 26 -10.98 -2.14 19.48
CA PRO A 26 -10.66 -2.68 20.80
C PRO A 26 -10.80 -1.59 21.88
N PRO A 27 -11.36 -1.93 23.06
CA PRO A 27 -11.50 -0.98 24.16
C PRO A 27 -10.17 -0.28 24.49
N GLY A 28 -10.23 1.04 24.71
CA GLY A 28 -9.06 1.85 25.09
C GLY A 28 -8.20 2.36 23.93
N ASN A 29 -8.47 1.99 22.67
CA ASN A 29 -7.68 2.47 21.52
C ASN A 29 -8.11 3.85 20.98
N GLN A 30 -9.25 4.38 21.46
CA GLN A 30 -9.75 5.69 21.05
C GLN A 30 -10.18 6.48 22.28
N ASP A 31 -9.85 7.77 22.28
CA ASP A 31 -10.44 8.70 23.24
C ASP A 31 -11.86 9.12 22.81
N TYR A 32 -12.60 9.74 23.73
CA TYR A 32 -13.97 10.17 23.49
C TYR A 32 -14.11 11.13 22.28
N ARG A 33 -13.11 12.01 22.07
CA ARG A 33 -13.14 12.98 20.97
C ARG A 33 -12.93 12.29 19.63
N SER A 34 -12.00 11.33 19.55
CA SER A 34 -11.79 10.48 18.38
C SER A 34 -13.04 9.68 18.03
N LEU A 35 -13.70 9.07 19.02
CA LEU A 35 -14.93 8.32 18.82
C LEU A 35 -16.06 9.20 18.24
N LEU A 36 -16.25 10.41 18.80
CA LEU A 36 -17.23 11.37 18.29
C LEU A 36 -16.91 11.82 16.87
N ALA A 37 -15.64 12.07 16.56
CA ALA A 37 -15.20 12.48 15.23
C ALA A 37 -15.48 11.36 14.20
N SER A 38 -15.15 10.11 14.53
CA SER A 38 -15.42 8.94 13.66
C SER A 38 -16.90 8.71 13.41
N ASN A 39 -17.77 8.93 14.42
CA ASN A 39 -19.22 8.82 14.25
C ASN A 39 -19.82 9.96 13.40
N ARG A 40 -19.28 11.19 13.51
CA ARG A 40 -19.77 12.35 12.75
C ARG A 40 -19.35 12.33 11.28
N ASN A 41 -18.12 11.88 11.01
CA ASN A 41 -17.56 11.77 9.67
C ASN A 41 -17.05 10.34 9.44
N PRO A 42 -17.95 9.38 9.16
CA PRO A 42 -17.53 8.02 8.83
C PRO A 42 -16.71 8.06 7.53
N VAL A 43 -15.39 7.86 7.65
CA VAL A 43 -14.43 7.88 6.53
C VAL A 43 -14.70 6.74 5.52
N ARG A 44 -15.39 5.69 5.95
CA ARG A 44 -15.81 4.57 5.10
C ARG A 44 -17.30 4.31 5.27
N ARG A 45 -18.04 4.26 4.15
CA ARG A 45 -19.30 3.52 4.12
C ARG A 45 -18.98 2.06 4.44
N ALA A 46 -19.79 1.43 5.27
CA ALA A 46 -19.67 0.01 5.59
C ALA A 46 -20.04 -0.81 4.36
N GLU A 47 -19.13 -0.91 3.41
CA GLU A 47 -19.22 -1.85 2.30
C GLU A 47 -18.52 -3.14 2.73
N ASN A 48 -19.19 -4.26 2.51
CA ASN A 48 -18.63 -5.56 2.78
C ASN A 48 -17.63 -5.91 1.66
N PRO A 49 -16.32 -6.06 1.94
CA PRO A 49 -15.32 -6.37 0.92
C PRO A 49 -15.59 -7.68 0.19
N LYS A 50 -16.41 -8.58 0.76
CA LYS A 50 -16.78 -9.86 0.15
C LYS A 50 -17.68 -9.72 -1.08
N ASP A 51 -18.35 -8.58 -1.22
CA ASP A 51 -19.27 -8.32 -2.34
C ASP A 51 -18.57 -7.61 -3.51
N LEU A 52 -17.32 -7.17 -3.31
CA LEU A 52 -16.52 -6.46 -4.31
C LEU A 52 -15.72 -7.44 -5.18
N LYS A 53 -15.54 -7.07 -6.45
CA LYS A 53 -14.69 -7.77 -7.42
C LYS A 53 -13.37 -7.04 -7.64
N TYR A 54 -12.43 -7.71 -8.29
CA TYR A 54 -11.11 -7.15 -8.61
C TYR A 54 -11.19 -5.72 -9.19
N ARG A 55 -12.08 -5.50 -10.15
CA ARG A 55 -12.27 -4.18 -10.77
C ARG A 55 -12.68 -3.11 -9.75
N ASP A 56 -13.61 -3.42 -8.85
CA ASP A 56 -14.03 -2.51 -7.79
C ASP A 56 -12.86 -2.16 -6.86
N PHE A 57 -12.01 -3.15 -6.52
CA PHE A 57 -10.84 -2.91 -5.69
C PHE A 57 -9.83 -1.96 -6.35
N VAL A 58 -9.67 -2.04 -7.67
CA VAL A 58 -8.77 -1.15 -8.42
C VAL A 58 -9.36 0.25 -8.58
N GLU A 59 -10.64 0.35 -8.94
CA GLU A 59 -11.35 1.62 -9.14
C GLU A 59 -11.50 2.41 -7.83
N LYS A 60 -11.84 1.73 -6.73
CA LYS A 60 -11.97 2.35 -5.40
C LYS A 60 -10.62 2.58 -4.69
N GLY A 61 -9.50 2.22 -5.33
CA GLY A 61 -8.15 2.46 -4.79
C GLY A 61 -7.74 1.55 -3.63
N TYR A 62 -8.44 0.44 -3.38
CA TYR A 62 -7.99 -0.57 -2.41
C TYR A 62 -6.71 -1.26 -2.87
N VAL A 63 -6.57 -1.46 -4.19
CA VAL A 63 -5.41 -2.06 -4.82
C VAL A 63 -4.96 -1.18 -5.98
N ILE A 64 -3.68 -0.83 -6.03
CA ILE A 64 -3.09 -0.16 -7.18
C ILE A 64 -2.51 -1.24 -8.10
N ALA A 65 -3.16 -1.45 -9.25
CA ALA A 65 -2.73 -2.44 -10.23
C ALA A 65 -2.84 -1.89 -11.65
N GLY A 66 -1.93 -2.31 -12.53
CA GLY A 66 -1.85 -1.82 -13.91
C GLY A 66 -0.51 -2.16 -14.54
N SER A 67 -0.10 -1.36 -15.52
CA SER A 67 1.28 -1.38 -16.01
C SER A 67 2.24 -0.78 -14.97
N PRO A 68 3.55 -1.09 -15.00
CA PRO A 68 4.50 -0.45 -14.09
C PRO A 68 4.48 1.09 -14.17
N ALA A 69 4.28 1.65 -15.37
CA ALA A 69 4.13 3.10 -15.56
C ALA A 69 2.90 3.65 -14.81
N THR A 70 1.75 2.99 -14.95
CA THR A 70 0.52 3.36 -14.24
C THR A 70 0.70 3.26 -12.73
N VAL A 71 1.34 2.19 -12.23
CA VAL A 71 1.59 2.01 -10.79
C VAL A 71 2.52 3.10 -10.24
N ARG A 72 3.59 3.44 -10.97
CA ARG A 72 4.49 4.56 -10.62
C ARG A 72 3.73 5.86 -10.45
N GLU A 73 2.96 6.24 -11.46
CA GLU A 73 2.23 7.51 -11.49
C GLU A 73 1.21 7.59 -10.35
N ARG A 74 0.38 6.55 -10.17
CA ARG A 74 -0.62 6.52 -9.10
C ARG A 74 0.03 6.55 -7.71
N LEU A 75 1.10 5.80 -7.49
CA LEU A 75 1.81 5.86 -6.20
C LEU A 75 2.43 7.24 -5.95
N LYS A 76 3.02 7.85 -6.97
CA LYS A 76 3.66 9.16 -6.83
C LYS A 76 2.64 10.27 -6.57
N GLU A 77 1.62 10.38 -7.42
CA GLU A 77 0.68 11.48 -7.40
C GLU A 77 -0.42 11.29 -6.33
N GLU A 78 -1.11 10.14 -6.32
CA GLU A 78 -2.27 9.92 -5.44
C GLU A 78 -1.88 9.55 -4.00
N VAL A 79 -0.72 8.92 -3.79
CA VAL A 79 -0.32 8.43 -2.47
C VAL A 79 0.78 9.30 -1.87
N VAL A 80 1.96 9.32 -2.49
CA VAL A 80 3.15 9.96 -1.91
C VAL A 80 2.93 11.47 -1.75
N LYS A 81 2.57 12.16 -2.83
CA LYS A 81 2.39 13.61 -2.82
C LYS A 81 1.12 14.06 -2.10
N THR A 82 -0.04 13.47 -2.40
CA THR A 82 -1.31 13.87 -1.77
C THR A 82 -1.31 13.65 -0.26
N LEU A 83 -0.82 12.51 0.21
CA LEU A 83 -0.77 12.22 1.66
C LEU A 83 0.50 12.74 2.33
N ARG A 84 1.44 13.30 1.54
CA ARG A 84 2.75 13.79 1.98
C ARG A 84 3.48 12.77 2.87
N VAL A 85 3.64 11.55 2.36
CA VAL A 85 4.26 10.43 3.09
C VAL A 85 5.73 10.23 2.72
N GLY A 86 6.58 10.03 3.74
CA GLY A 86 8.02 9.72 3.57
C GLY A 86 8.37 8.24 3.63
N ASN A 87 7.49 7.40 4.22
CA ASN A 87 7.67 5.95 4.29
C ASN A 87 6.43 5.25 3.74
N LEU A 88 6.65 4.32 2.82
CA LEU A 88 5.58 3.53 2.20
C LEU A 88 5.80 2.05 2.51
N MET A 89 4.83 1.41 3.15
CA MET A 89 4.79 -0.04 3.30
C MET A 89 3.99 -0.64 2.15
N VAL A 90 4.67 -1.41 1.30
CA VAL A 90 4.05 -2.04 0.12
C VAL A 90 3.80 -3.52 0.35
N LEU A 91 2.57 -3.95 0.07
CA LEU A 91 2.19 -5.36 0.10
C LEU A 91 2.29 -5.94 -1.32
N VAL A 92 3.49 -6.42 -1.66
CA VAL A 92 3.80 -7.01 -2.99
C VAL A 92 3.50 -8.51 -3.08
N GLN A 93 3.26 -9.15 -1.94
CA GLN A 93 2.69 -10.49 -1.83
C GLN A 93 1.33 -10.36 -1.14
N ILE A 94 0.26 -10.82 -1.77
CA ILE A 94 -1.10 -10.72 -1.21
C ILE A 94 -1.90 -12.00 -1.46
N GLY A 95 -2.68 -12.38 -0.45
CA GLY A 95 -3.60 -13.52 -0.53
C GLY A 95 -2.89 -14.83 -0.86
N SER A 96 -3.42 -15.53 -1.86
CA SER A 96 -2.99 -16.88 -2.25
C SER A 96 -1.92 -16.90 -3.35
N MET A 97 -1.16 -15.82 -3.54
CA MET A 97 -0.13 -15.76 -4.59
C MET A 97 0.89 -16.90 -4.44
N PRO A 98 1.15 -17.70 -5.50
CA PRO A 98 2.22 -18.68 -5.47
C PRO A 98 3.59 -17.99 -5.45
N HIS A 99 4.62 -18.76 -5.09
CA HIS A 99 6.00 -18.28 -4.94
C HIS A 99 6.51 -17.54 -6.19
N GLU A 100 6.42 -18.18 -7.36
CA GLU A 100 6.90 -17.60 -8.63
C GLU A 100 6.21 -16.28 -8.99
N LEU A 101 4.90 -16.20 -8.78
CA LEU A 101 4.15 -14.98 -9.06
C LEU A 101 4.53 -13.87 -8.07
N THR A 102 4.79 -14.23 -6.82
CA THR A 102 5.26 -13.31 -5.79
C THR A 102 6.63 -12.74 -6.17
N LEU A 103 7.58 -13.59 -6.56
CA LEU A 103 8.91 -13.16 -7.00
C LEU A 103 8.83 -12.27 -8.24
N LYS A 104 8.00 -12.63 -9.22
CA LYS A 104 7.73 -11.80 -10.40
C LYS A 104 7.24 -10.40 -10.02
N ASN A 105 6.28 -10.30 -9.09
CA ASN A 105 5.75 -9.01 -8.66
C ASN A 105 6.78 -8.17 -7.90
N ILE A 106 7.58 -8.82 -7.04
CA ILE A 106 8.69 -8.17 -6.31
C ILE A 106 9.74 -7.62 -7.29
N ASP A 107 10.19 -8.43 -8.24
CA ASP A 107 11.21 -8.02 -9.22
C ASP A 107 10.71 -6.87 -10.11
N LEU A 108 9.47 -6.96 -10.60
CA LEU A 108 8.85 -5.91 -11.39
C LEU A 108 8.73 -4.60 -10.60
N PHE A 109 8.25 -4.66 -9.35
CA PHE A 109 8.16 -3.48 -8.49
C PHE A 109 9.54 -2.88 -8.20
N ALA A 110 10.53 -3.72 -7.86
CA ALA A 110 11.86 -3.28 -7.48
C ALA A 110 12.62 -2.62 -8.64
N ARG A 111 12.46 -3.12 -9.87
CA ARG A 111 13.13 -2.61 -11.07
C ARG A 111 12.42 -1.42 -11.67
N GLU A 112 11.11 -1.50 -11.83
CA GLU A 112 10.36 -0.53 -12.62
C GLU A 112 9.74 0.57 -11.75
N VAL A 113 9.30 0.27 -10.53
CA VAL A 113 8.50 1.22 -9.76
C VAL A 113 9.33 1.94 -8.71
N LEU A 114 10.02 1.17 -7.87
CA LEU A 114 10.76 1.65 -6.71
C LEU A 114 11.77 2.77 -7.03
N PRO A 115 12.57 2.72 -8.12
CA PRO A 115 13.56 3.77 -8.39
C PRO A 115 12.94 5.16 -8.56
N SER A 116 11.76 5.25 -9.18
CA SER A 116 11.06 6.53 -9.41
C SER A 116 10.49 7.19 -8.15
N LEU A 117 10.41 6.44 -7.04
CA LEU A 117 9.81 6.90 -5.79
C LEU A 117 10.84 7.33 -4.74
N ARG A 118 12.12 6.97 -4.91
CA ARG A 118 13.14 7.13 -3.85
C ARG A 118 13.49 8.59 -3.57
N ASP A 119 13.55 9.41 -4.61
CA ASP A 119 14.19 10.72 -4.54
C ASP A 119 13.15 11.86 -4.50
N ILE A 120 11.88 11.56 -4.19
CA ILE A 120 10.76 12.52 -4.28
C ILE A 120 10.94 13.71 -3.32
N TRP A 121 11.53 13.48 -2.14
CA TRP A 121 11.62 14.47 -1.06
C TRP A 121 13.05 14.92 -0.76
N ASP A 122 14.05 14.43 -1.50
CA ASP A 122 15.46 14.64 -1.19
C ASP A 122 15.86 16.12 -1.26
N ASP A 123 15.24 16.87 -2.19
CA ASP A 123 15.49 18.31 -2.37
C ASP A 123 14.80 19.21 -1.31
N GLU A 124 13.89 18.66 -0.49
CA GLU A 124 13.18 19.41 0.54
C GLU A 124 13.90 19.41 1.91
N GLY A 125 15.07 18.78 2.01
CA GLY A 125 15.87 18.75 3.24
C GLY A 125 15.20 18.00 4.39
N TRP A 126 14.33 17.02 4.08
CA TRP A 126 13.58 16.29 5.09
C TRP A 126 14.44 15.29 5.85
N GLU A 127 14.36 15.29 7.19
CA GLU A 127 15.05 14.32 8.04
C GLU A 127 14.08 13.27 8.61
N ASN A 128 14.36 11.98 8.34
CA ASN A 128 13.62 10.87 8.94
C ASN A 128 14.14 10.54 10.35
N HIS A 129 13.64 11.22 11.38
CA HIS A 129 14.06 10.98 12.77
C HIS A 129 13.76 9.56 13.28
N TRP A 130 12.82 8.83 12.67
CA TRP A 130 12.45 7.46 13.06
C TRP A 130 13.19 6.38 12.28
N TRP A 131 14.06 6.77 11.34
CA TRP A 131 14.91 5.83 10.62
C TRP A 131 16.21 5.57 11.39
N PRO A 132 16.76 4.34 11.36
CA PRO A 132 18.04 4.04 12.01
C PRO A 132 19.13 5.01 11.58
N GLU A 133 19.82 5.64 12.53
CA GLU A 133 20.81 6.70 12.28
C GLU A 133 21.87 6.29 11.25
N ARG A 134 22.35 5.04 11.34
CA ARG A 134 23.36 4.47 10.42
C ARG A 134 22.89 4.39 8.97
N LEU A 135 21.59 4.49 8.72
CA LEU A 135 20.96 4.36 7.40
C LEU A 135 20.33 5.68 6.92
N ARG A 136 20.49 6.80 7.65
CA ARG A 136 19.96 8.13 7.25
C ARG A 136 20.78 8.82 6.16
N GLY A 137 22.03 8.39 5.94
CA GLY A 137 22.89 8.94 4.89
C GLY A 137 22.38 8.64 3.49
N ALA A 138 22.97 9.32 2.49
CA ALA A 138 22.66 9.09 1.09
C ALA A 138 22.75 7.60 0.74
N ARG A 139 21.69 7.07 0.11
CA ARG A 139 21.68 5.67 -0.33
C ARG A 139 22.83 5.46 -1.30
N GLN A 140 23.67 4.47 -1.03
CA GLN A 140 24.67 4.08 -2.02
C GLN A 140 23.97 3.52 -3.25
N PRO A 141 24.38 3.92 -4.46
CA PRO A 141 23.87 3.31 -5.67
C PRO A 141 24.18 1.81 -5.62
N VAL A 142 23.16 0.98 -5.80
CA VAL A 142 23.37 -0.46 -5.96
C VAL A 142 24.15 -0.62 -7.26
N ALA A 143 25.44 -0.94 -7.16
CA ALA A 143 26.26 -1.25 -8.32
C ALA A 143 25.53 -2.31 -9.14
N ALA A 144 25.24 -2.02 -10.41
CA ALA A 144 24.61 -2.96 -11.31
C ALA A 144 25.50 -4.21 -11.39
N ARG A 145 25.13 -5.28 -10.68
CA ARG A 145 25.75 -6.58 -10.88
C ARG A 145 25.41 -6.99 -12.31
N ARG A 146 26.46 -7.11 -13.12
CA ARG A 146 26.43 -7.73 -14.46
C ARG A 146 25.87 -9.14 -14.38
#